data_AF-A0A163BJU6-F1
#
_entry.id   AF-A0A163BJU6-F1
#
_cell.length_a   1.000
_cell.length_b   1.000
_cell.length_c   1.000
_cell.angle_alpha   90.00
_cell.angle_beta   90.00
_cell.angle_gamma   90.00
#
_symmetry.space_group_name_H-M   'P 1'
#
loop_
_entity.id
_entity.type
_entity.pdbx_description
1 polymer ?
#
loop_
_entity_poly.entity_id
_entity_poly.type
_entity_poly.pdbx_seq_one_letter_code
_entity_poly.pdbx_strand_id
1 'polypeptide(L)'
;MITQEAMLILQESKKIFVRMPVHPVVQWLYQQNKDVRSLDFIYRIRGIAYDRVYSILAKTLVQEAQIHGKAVLALPGNPLVFEQTTEKLRNLASLHDIPLRIILGISFVDLIYSQLSIDPSQGIQILPPSLGLGNSSSLNTKLATIVAQFGQTFSPTGEEINASNLTSRLKRWYPESHQVTIIWTDGMPNYKTRDLSVYLSDLDRAYKPEMVFSSLYLPPYSP
;
A
#
# COMPACT_ATOMS: atom_id res chain seq x y z
N MET A 1 3.54 -12.53 4.51
CA MET A 1 2.62 -13.39 5.29
C MET A 1 1.34 -13.59 4.51
N ILE A 2 0.71 -14.76 4.62
CA ILE A 2 -0.54 -15.11 3.93
C ILE A 2 -1.50 -15.77 4.93
N THR A 3 -2.78 -15.41 4.88
CA THR A 3 -3.82 -16.03 5.71
C THR A 3 -4.16 -17.42 5.16
N GLN A 4 -4.64 -18.33 6.03
CA GLN A 4 -5.04 -19.67 5.60
C GLN A 4 -6.18 -19.61 4.55
N GLU A 5 -7.13 -18.69 4.74
CA GLU A 5 -8.21 -18.49 3.77
C GLU A 5 -7.68 -18.04 2.40
N ALA A 6 -6.77 -17.05 2.36
CA ALA A 6 -6.16 -16.62 1.11
C ALA A 6 -5.36 -17.76 0.46
N MET A 7 -4.62 -18.54 1.25
CA MET A 7 -3.88 -19.70 0.76
C MET A 7 -4.80 -20.71 0.07
N LEU A 8 -5.93 -21.07 0.71
CA LEU A 8 -6.91 -22.00 0.14
C LEU A 8 -7.46 -21.50 -1.21
N ILE A 9 -7.86 -20.22 -1.28
CA ILE A 9 -8.37 -19.63 -2.53
C ILE A 9 -7.31 -19.66 -3.63
N LEU A 10 -6.04 -19.37 -3.32
CA LEU A 10 -4.95 -19.44 -4.29
C LEU A 10 -4.69 -20.88 -4.75
N GLN A 11 -4.76 -21.86 -3.85
CA GLN A 11 -4.58 -23.28 -4.17
C GLN A 11 -5.72 -23.85 -5.01
N GLU A 12 -6.96 -23.41 -4.81
CA GLU A 12 -8.12 -23.89 -5.58
C GLU A 12 -8.25 -23.22 -6.96
N SER A 13 -7.66 -22.03 -7.11
CA SER A 13 -7.81 -21.25 -8.35
C SER A 13 -6.83 -21.73 -9.41
N LYS A 14 -7.28 -21.84 -10.66
CA LYS A 14 -6.42 -22.22 -11.81
C LYS A 14 -5.73 -21.00 -12.41
N LYS A 15 -6.50 -19.92 -12.62
CA LYS A 15 -6.03 -18.64 -13.16
C LYS A 15 -6.09 -17.56 -12.09
N ILE A 16 -5.01 -16.84 -11.91
CA ILE A 16 -4.83 -15.86 -10.84
C ILE A 16 -4.20 -14.61 -11.42
N PHE A 17 -4.87 -13.47 -11.27
CA PHE A 17 -4.30 -12.16 -11.55
C PHE A 17 -3.51 -11.69 -10.34
N VAL A 18 -2.34 -11.09 -10.57
CA VAL A 18 -1.46 -10.62 -9.49
C VAL A 18 -0.99 -9.19 -9.73
N ARG A 19 -0.92 -8.42 -8.64
CA ARG A 19 -0.10 -7.22 -8.55
C ARG A 19 1.28 -7.60 -8.00
N MET A 20 2.32 -6.86 -8.38
CA MET A 20 3.72 -7.13 -8.04
C MET A 20 4.18 -8.53 -8.49
N PRO A 21 4.38 -8.76 -9.80
CA PRO A 21 4.70 -10.08 -10.36
C PRO A 21 6.04 -10.66 -9.89
N VAL A 22 6.91 -9.83 -9.29
CA VAL A 22 8.19 -10.24 -8.70
C VAL A 22 8.07 -10.64 -7.22
N HIS A 23 6.86 -10.66 -6.65
CA HIS A 23 6.62 -11.10 -5.28
C HIS A 23 6.85 -12.62 -5.14
N PRO A 24 7.39 -13.15 -4.03
CA PRO A 24 7.87 -14.54 -3.95
C PRO A 24 6.72 -15.54 -4.01
N VAL A 25 5.53 -15.11 -3.57
CA VAL A 25 4.31 -15.91 -3.70
C VAL A 25 4.03 -16.27 -5.16
N VAL A 26 4.43 -15.42 -6.12
CA VAL A 26 4.22 -15.67 -7.55
C VAL A 26 5.08 -16.85 -8.01
N GLN A 27 6.32 -16.96 -7.52
CA GLN A 27 7.17 -18.13 -7.81
C GLN A 27 6.55 -19.41 -7.26
N TRP A 28 6.02 -19.37 -6.04
CA TRP A 28 5.29 -20.50 -5.46
C TRP A 28 4.04 -20.86 -6.28
N LEU A 29 3.27 -19.89 -6.76
CA LEU A 29 2.11 -20.14 -7.62
C LEU A 29 2.50 -20.84 -8.94
N TYR A 30 3.62 -20.46 -9.55
CA TYR A 30 4.13 -21.19 -10.73
C TYR A 30 4.49 -22.64 -10.42
N GLN A 31 5.11 -22.91 -9.26
CA GLN A 31 5.40 -24.28 -8.83
C GLN A 31 4.13 -25.11 -8.59
N GLN A 32 3.01 -24.46 -8.25
CA GLN A 32 1.69 -25.09 -8.13
C GLN A 32 0.95 -25.20 -9.49
N ASN A 33 1.62 -24.99 -10.62
CA ASN A 33 1.06 -25.04 -11.98
C ASN A 33 -0.15 -24.10 -12.18
N LYS A 34 -0.10 -22.89 -11.59
CA LYS A 34 -1.15 -21.88 -11.78
C LYS A 34 -0.89 -21.03 -13.03
N ASP A 35 -1.95 -20.65 -13.72
CA ASP A 35 -1.92 -19.61 -14.76
C ASP A 35 -1.90 -18.24 -14.08
N VAL A 36 -0.70 -17.74 -13.80
CA VAL A 36 -0.51 -16.43 -13.17
C VAL A 36 -0.40 -15.34 -14.24
N ARG A 37 -1.26 -14.32 -14.13
CA ARG A 37 -1.28 -13.16 -15.03
C ARG A 37 -1.03 -11.89 -14.23
N SER A 38 -0.18 -11.01 -14.74
CA SER A 38 -0.03 -9.68 -14.15
C SER A 38 -0.37 -8.62 -15.17
N LEU A 39 -1.05 -7.58 -14.69
CA LEU A 39 -1.38 -6.38 -15.45
C LEU A 39 -0.49 -5.19 -15.04
N ASP A 40 0.59 -5.45 -14.29
CA ASP A 40 1.48 -4.41 -13.78
C ASP A 40 2.22 -3.66 -14.89
N PHE A 41 2.32 -4.22 -16.09
CA PHE A 41 2.86 -3.52 -17.25
C PHE A 41 2.12 -2.21 -17.54
N ILE A 42 0.83 -2.11 -17.17
CA ILE A 42 0.02 -0.91 -17.36
C ILE A 42 0.61 0.29 -16.59
N TYR A 43 1.22 0.05 -15.43
CA TYR A 43 1.87 1.10 -14.61
C TYR A 43 3.09 1.70 -15.31
N ARG A 44 3.67 1.00 -16.30
CA ARG A 44 4.84 1.47 -17.06
C ARG A 44 4.45 2.33 -18.26
N ILE A 45 3.15 2.47 -18.55
CA ILE A 45 2.67 3.33 -19.64
C ILE A 45 2.92 4.79 -19.25
N ARG A 46 3.74 5.49 -20.04
CA ARG A 46 4.09 6.88 -19.76
C ARG A 46 2.84 7.76 -19.70
N GLY A 47 2.71 8.53 -18.62
CA GLY A 47 1.63 9.50 -18.43
C GLY A 47 0.26 8.91 -18.07
N ILE A 48 0.16 7.61 -17.78
CA ILE A 48 -1.09 7.04 -17.30
C ILE A 48 -1.33 7.46 -15.84
N ALA A 49 -2.51 8.01 -15.57
CA ALA A 49 -2.93 8.30 -14.20
C ALA A 49 -3.23 6.99 -13.46
N TYR A 50 -2.84 6.88 -12.18
CA TYR A 50 -3.10 5.69 -11.37
C TYR A 50 -4.58 5.31 -11.29
N ASP A 51 -5.47 6.31 -11.14
CA ASP A 51 -6.91 6.09 -11.15
C ASP A 51 -7.38 5.33 -12.41
N ARG A 52 -6.80 5.68 -13.56
CA ARG A 52 -7.07 5.00 -14.83
C ARG A 52 -6.51 3.58 -14.82
N VAL A 53 -5.33 3.36 -14.25
CA VAL A 53 -4.77 2.01 -14.11
C VAL A 53 -5.69 1.13 -13.27
N TYR A 54 -6.09 1.59 -12.08
CA TYR A 54 -7.02 0.84 -11.21
C TYR A 54 -8.35 0.56 -11.91
N SER A 55 -8.85 1.51 -12.71
CA SER A 55 -10.07 1.33 -13.50
C SER A 55 -9.92 0.26 -14.60
N ILE A 56 -8.76 0.20 -15.26
CA ILE A 56 -8.47 -0.85 -16.25
C ILE A 56 -8.40 -2.22 -15.56
N LEU A 57 -7.68 -2.32 -14.43
CA LEU A 57 -7.60 -3.56 -13.65
C LEU A 57 -9.00 -4.07 -13.28
N ALA A 58 -9.84 -3.20 -12.69
CA ALA A 58 -11.20 -3.57 -12.30
C ALA A 58 -12.03 -4.07 -13.49
N LYS A 59 -11.97 -3.37 -14.63
CA LYS A 59 -12.66 -3.76 -15.86
C LYS A 59 -12.20 -5.12 -16.39
N THR A 60 -10.89 -5.37 -16.43
CA THR A 60 -10.36 -6.65 -16.89
C THR A 60 -10.84 -7.81 -16.01
N LEU A 61 -10.85 -7.63 -14.69
CA LEU A 61 -11.29 -8.67 -13.75
C LEU A 61 -12.81 -8.94 -13.84
N VAL A 62 -13.62 -7.90 -14.03
CA VAL A 62 -15.07 -8.06 -14.25
C VAL A 62 -15.35 -8.78 -15.57
N GLN A 63 -14.66 -8.41 -16.66
CA GLN A 63 -14.80 -9.09 -17.95
C GLN A 63 -14.37 -10.55 -17.86
N GLU A 64 -13.27 -10.83 -17.18
CA GLU A 64 -12.82 -12.20 -16.92
C GLU A 64 -13.90 -13.02 -16.20
N ALA A 65 -14.52 -12.45 -15.16
CA ALA A 65 -15.59 -13.10 -14.43
C ALA A 65 -16.84 -13.34 -15.28
N GLN A 66 -17.18 -12.43 -16.19
CA GLN A 66 -18.31 -12.60 -17.12
C GLN A 66 -18.06 -13.72 -18.14
N ILE A 67 -16.85 -13.81 -18.67
CA ILE A 67 -16.51 -14.79 -19.71
C ILE A 67 -16.29 -16.19 -19.12
N HIS A 68 -15.64 -16.26 -17.95
CA HIS A 68 -15.17 -17.52 -17.38
C HIS A 68 -15.89 -17.93 -16.08
N GLY A 69 -16.84 -17.14 -15.60
CA GLY A 69 -17.62 -17.38 -14.39
C GLY A 69 -16.88 -17.07 -13.07
N LYS A 70 -15.57 -16.82 -13.11
CA LYS A 70 -14.75 -16.50 -11.92
C LYS A 70 -13.50 -15.73 -12.33
N ALA A 71 -13.11 -14.76 -11.50
CA ALA A 71 -11.82 -14.10 -11.57
C ALA A 71 -11.23 -13.96 -10.17
N VAL A 72 -9.90 -14.11 -10.05
CA VAL A 72 -9.18 -13.98 -8.77
C VAL A 72 -8.06 -12.97 -8.93
N LEU A 73 -8.04 -11.94 -8.10
CA LEU A 73 -6.97 -10.96 -8.01
C LEU A 73 -6.27 -11.10 -6.66
N ALA A 74 -4.98 -11.43 -6.68
CA ALA A 74 -4.13 -11.44 -5.49
C ALA A 74 -3.35 -10.12 -5.41
N LEU A 75 -3.43 -9.49 -4.24
CA LEU A 75 -2.81 -8.21 -3.93
C LEU A 75 -1.81 -8.40 -2.79
N PRO A 76 -0.66 -7.71 -2.79
CA PRO A 76 0.21 -7.70 -1.64
C PRO A 76 -0.48 -6.97 -0.48
N GLY A 77 -0.41 -7.56 0.72
CA GLY A 77 -0.97 -6.96 1.93
C GLY A 77 -2.47 -7.22 2.11
N ASN A 78 -3.20 -6.20 2.55
CA ASN A 78 -4.65 -6.27 2.74
C ASN A 78 -5.36 -5.55 1.57
N PRO A 79 -6.29 -6.21 0.84
CA PRO A 79 -7.01 -5.60 -0.28
C PRO A 79 -7.83 -4.34 0.05
N LEU A 80 -8.06 -4.03 1.32
CA LEU A 80 -8.83 -2.87 1.76
C LEU A 80 -7.96 -1.70 2.25
N VAL A 81 -6.66 -1.90 2.40
CA VAL A 81 -5.77 -0.89 3.00
C VAL A 81 -4.90 -0.26 1.91
N PHE A 82 -5.18 1.01 1.60
CA PHE A 82 -4.46 1.78 0.57
C PHE A 82 -4.50 1.14 -0.84
N GLU A 83 -5.60 0.47 -1.18
CA GLU A 83 -5.76 -0.21 -2.47
C GLU A 83 -7.08 0.19 -3.15
N GLN A 84 -6.99 1.14 -4.09
CA GLN A 84 -8.14 1.71 -4.80
C GLN A 84 -8.76 0.75 -5.82
N THR A 85 -8.02 -0.27 -6.28
CA THR A 85 -8.55 -1.26 -7.23
C THR A 85 -9.75 -1.99 -6.64
N THR A 86 -9.74 -2.27 -5.34
CA THR A 86 -10.81 -3.00 -4.64
C THR A 86 -12.12 -2.22 -4.60
N GLU A 87 -12.08 -0.90 -4.38
CA GLU A 87 -13.27 -0.05 -4.42
C GLU A 87 -13.86 0.00 -5.83
N LYS A 88 -13.01 0.21 -6.85
CA LYS A 88 -13.46 0.20 -8.25
C LYS A 88 -14.04 -1.15 -8.68
N LEU A 89 -13.45 -2.25 -8.21
CA LEU A 89 -13.98 -3.60 -8.41
C LEU A 89 -15.36 -3.76 -7.77
N ARG A 90 -15.55 -3.29 -6.54
CA ARG A 90 -16.85 -3.35 -5.85
C ARG A 90 -17.93 -2.63 -6.65
N ASN A 91 -17.64 -1.40 -7.08
CA ASN A 91 -18.60 -0.59 -7.83
C ASN A 91 -18.93 -1.25 -9.18
N LEU A 92 -17.91 -1.70 -9.93
CA LEU A 92 -18.13 -2.27 -11.24
C LEU A 92 -18.78 -3.66 -11.19
N ALA A 93 -18.39 -4.51 -10.24
CA ALA A 93 -19.02 -5.82 -10.04
C ALA A 93 -20.50 -5.67 -9.67
N SER A 94 -20.84 -4.69 -8.81
CA SER A 94 -22.23 -4.38 -8.46
C SER A 94 -23.06 -3.93 -9.66
N LEU A 95 -22.49 -3.17 -10.61
CA LEU A 95 -23.20 -2.74 -11.82
C LEU A 95 -23.50 -3.89 -12.79
N HIS A 96 -22.83 -5.03 -12.64
CA HIS A 96 -22.97 -6.21 -13.49
C HIS A 96 -23.54 -7.42 -12.74
N ASP A 97 -24.08 -7.21 -11.53
CA ASP A 97 -24.61 -8.27 -10.66
C ASP A 97 -23.63 -9.42 -10.39
N ILE A 98 -22.33 -9.10 -10.33
CA ILE A 98 -21.27 -10.07 -10.05
C ILE A 98 -20.96 -10.06 -8.54
N PRO A 99 -21.08 -11.20 -7.84
CA PRO A 99 -20.69 -11.28 -6.44
C PRO A 99 -19.20 -11.01 -6.23
N LEU A 100 -18.88 -10.04 -5.38
CA LEU A 100 -17.50 -9.75 -4.96
C LEU A 100 -17.25 -10.30 -3.56
N ARG A 101 -16.30 -11.25 -3.45
CA ARG A 101 -15.76 -11.70 -2.17
C ARG A 101 -14.36 -11.12 -1.96
N ILE A 102 -14.14 -10.49 -0.81
CA ILE A 102 -12.85 -9.92 -0.42
C ILE A 102 -12.26 -10.79 0.68
N ILE A 103 -11.06 -11.31 0.45
CA ILE A 103 -10.30 -12.11 1.41
C ILE A 103 -9.26 -11.21 2.06
N LEU A 104 -9.28 -11.14 3.39
CA LEU A 104 -8.38 -10.25 4.12
C LEU A 104 -6.95 -10.82 4.18
N GLY A 105 -6.00 -9.89 4.25
CA GLY A 105 -4.57 -10.17 4.42
C GLY A 105 -3.96 -9.24 5.47
N ILE A 106 -2.70 -9.49 5.81
CA ILE A 106 -1.95 -8.64 6.76
C ILE A 106 -1.49 -7.39 6.02
N SER A 107 -1.93 -6.22 6.46
CA SER A 107 -1.55 -4.93 5.88
C SER A 107 -0.18 -4.47 6.37
N PHE A 108 0.40 -3.47 5.70
CA PHE A 108 1.61 -2.81 6.20
C PHE A 108 1.36 -2.07 7.53
N VAL A 109 0.12 -1.68 7.81
CA VAL A 109 -0.25 -1.00 9.05
C VAL A 109 -0.13 -1.96 10.24
N ASP A 110 -0.59 -3.21 10.07
CA ASP A 110 -0.43 -4.27 11.07
C ASP A 110 1.05 -4.53 11.38
N LEU A 111 1.91 -4.50 10.34
CA LEU A 111 3.36 -4.63 10.51
C LEU A 111 3.95 -3.49 11.32
N ILE A 112 3.50 -2.25 11.11
CA ILE A 112 3.97 -1.09 11.88
C ILE A 112 3.57 -1.24 13.36
N TYR A 113 2.33 -1.64 13.63
CA TYR A 113 1.87 -1.88 15.00
C TYR A 113 2.73 -2.93 15.71
N SER A 114 2.98 -4.05 15.03
CA SER A 114 3.84 -5.10 15.57
C SER A 114 5.29 -4.66 15.73
N GLN A 115 5.86 -3.96 14.75
CA GLN A 115 7.27 -3.56 14.76
C GLN A 115 7.57 -2.56 15.88
N LEU A 116 6.65 -1.60 16.09
CA LEU A 116 6.83 -0.52 17.05
C LEU A 116 6.12 -0.79 18.39
N SER A 117 5.50 -1.96 18.55
CA SER A 117 4.70 -2.32 19.74
C SER A 117 3.62 -1.28 20.07
N ILE A 118 2.89 -0.82 19.03
CA ILE A 118 1.85 0.20 19.15
C ILE A 118 0.48 -0.49 19.28
N ASP A 119 -0.31 -0.05 20.26
CA ASP A 119 -1.74 -0.32 20.33
C ASP A 119 -2.54 0.85 19.71
N PRO A 120 -3.28 0.62 18.60
CA PRO A 120 -4.06 1.68 17.97
C PRO A 120 -5.29 2.13 18.78
N SER A 121 -5.64 1.47 19.90
CA SER A 121 -6.80 1.80 20.73
C SER A 121 -6.80 3.24 21.27
N GLN A 122 -5.62 3.84 21.42
CA GLN A 122 -5.45 5.23 21.89
C GLN A 122 -5.73 6.28 20.82
N GLY A 123 -6.05 5.85 19.60
CA GLY A 123 -6.28 6.73 18.45
C GLY A 123 -5.02 6.92 17.61
N ILE A 124 -5.16 6.71 16.30
CA ILE A 124 -4.09 6.85 15.33
C ILE A 124 -4.64 7.42 14.02
N GLN A 125 -3.88 8.31 13.40
CA GLN A 125 -4.17 8.83 12.07
C GLN A 125 -3.36 8.05 11.03
N ILE A 126 -3.99 7.67 9.92
CA ILE A 126 -3.29 7.07 8.79
C ILE A 126 -3.54 7.98 7.59
N LEU A 127 -2.48 8.61 7.09
CA LEU A 127 -2.55 9.68 6.11
C LEU A 127 -1.72 9.34 4.87
N PRO A 128 -2.14 9.79 3.67
CA PRO A 128 -1.32 9.63 2.48
C PRO A 128 -0.13 10.60 2.50
N PRO A 129 0.92 10.35 1.70
CA PRO A 129 2.09 11.24 1.59
C PRO A 129 1.76 12.62 1.02
N SER A 130 0.63 12.74 0.32
CA SER A 130 0.10 14.01 -0.19
C SER A 130 -0.46 14.93 0.90
N LEU A 131 -0.26 14.60 2.18
CA LEU A 131 -0.67 15.41 3.32
C LEU A 131 -0.33 16.89 3.14
N GLY A 132 -1.34 17.75 3.31
CA GLY A 132 -1.20 19.19 3.23
C GLY A 132 -1.04 19.73 1.81
N LEU A 133 -1.39 18.93 0.78
CA LEU A 133 -1.65 19.38 -0.59
C LEU A 133 -3.15 19.56 -0.85
N GLY A 134 -3.56 20.73 -1.35
CA GLY A 134 -4.97 21.04 -1.61
C GLY A 134 -5.84 20.99 -0.34
N ASN A 135 -7.10 20.57 -0.46
CA ASN A 135 -8.06 20.42 0.66
C ASN A 135 -7.82 19.15 1.51
N SER A 136 -6.60 18.60 1.52
CA SER A 136 -6.33 17.35 2.25
C SER A 136 -6.39 17.53 3.77
N SER A 137 -6.78 16.46 4.47
CA SER A 137 -7.11 16.38 5.88
C SER A 137 -6.12 17.11 6.79
N SER A 138 -6.63 17.84 7.80
CA SER A 138 -5.78 18.44 8.82
C SER A 138 -5.07 17.37 9.64
N LEU A 139 -3.75 17.52 9.79
CA LEU A 139 -2.97 16.71 10.71
C LEU A 139 -3.28 17.16 12.15
N ASN A 140 -3.57 16.21 13.04
CA ASN A 140 -3.74 16.44 14.47
C ASN A 140 -2.53 15.90 15.20
N THR A 141 -1.60 16.78 15.57
CA THR A 141 -0.35 16.38 16.22
C THR A 141 -0.57 15.66 17.55
N LYS A 142 -1.73 15.79 18.19
CA LYS A 142 -2.03 15.10 19.45
C LYS A 142 -2.26 13.60 19.29
N LEU A 143 -2.43 13.11 18.06
CA LEU A 143 -2.57 11.69 17.76
C LEU A 143 -1.28 11.16 17.12
N ALA A 144 -1.00 9.89 17.38
CA ALA A 144 0.02 9.17 16.63
C ALA A 144 -0.38 9.19 15.14
N THR A 145 0.58 9.35 14.24
CA THR A 145 0.32 9.45 12.80
C THR A 145 1.20 8.48 12.03
N ILE A 146 0.60 7.74 11.09
CA ILE A 146 1.30 6.97 10.06
C ILE A 146 1.09 7.69 8.73
N VAL A 147 2.18 8.17 8.13
CA VAL A 147 2.19 8.61 6.73
C VAL A 147 2.54 7.40 5.86
N ALA A 148 1.56 6.90 5.12
CA ALA A 148 1.65 5.63 4.41
C ALA A 148 2.45 5.75 3.11
N GLN A 149 3.43 4.87 2.88
CA GLN A 149 4.04 4.63 1.56
C GLN A 149 4.68 5.86 0.86
N PHE A 150 5.34 6.76 1.60
CA PHE A 150 5.96 7.97 1.04
C PHE A 150 7.19 7.73 0.14
N GLY A 151 7.71 6.50 0.13
CA GLY A 151 8.84 6.11 -0.71
C GLY A 151 8.52 5.78 -2.17
N GLN A 152 7.25 5.82 -2.57
CA GLN A 152 6.84 5.64 -3.96
C GLN A 152 5.48 6.30 -4.22
N THR A 153 5.47 7.62 -4.31
CA THR A 153 4.24 8.35 -4.65
C THR A 153 4.54 9.43 -5.68
N PHE A 154 4.22 9.14 -6.94
CA PHE A 154 3.84 10.22 -7.86
C PHE A 154 2.50 10.74 -7.37
N SER A 155 2.43 12.01 -7.00
CA SER A 155 1.16 12.66 -6.72
C SER A 155 0.24 12.52 -7.94
N PRO A 156 -1.10 12.43 -7.77
CA PRO A 156 -2.05 12.62 -8.87
C PRO A 156 -1.84 13.93 -9.64
N THR A 157 -1.18 14.92 -9.01
CA THR A 157 -0.81 16.21 -9.59
C THR A 157 0.52 16.21 -10.34
N GLY A 158 1.22 15.08 -10.41
CA GLY A 158 2.56 14.97 -11.02
C GLY A 158 3.71 15.46 -10.13
N GLU A 159 3.41 15.98 -8.93
CA GLU A 159 4.43 16.33 -7.94
C GLU A 159 5.06 15.06 -7.35
N GLU A 160 6.39 14.99 -7.35
CA GLU A 160 7.12 13.92 -6.71
C GLU A 160 6.98 14.05 -5.19
N ILE A 161 6.36 13.06 -4.55
CA ILE A 161 6.35 12.98 -3.10
C ILE A 161 7.53 12.12 -2.68
N ASN A 162 8.55 12.79 -2.16
CA ASN A 162 9.79 12.21 -1.66
C ASN A 162 10.04 12.65 -0.20
N ALA A 163 11.07 12.06 0.42
CA ALA A 163 11.42 12.33 1.81
C ALA A 163 11.66 13.83 2.08
N SER A 164 12.31 14.55 1.16
CA SER A 164 12.61 15.98 1.25
C SER A 164 11.34 16.85 1.32
N ASN A 165 10.42 16.64 0.38
CA ASN A 165 9.14 17.35 0.34
C ASN A 165 8.31 17.04 1.60
N LEU A 166 8.26 15.77 2.01
CA LEU A 166 7.49 15.34 3.16
C LEU A 166 8.06 15.97 4.43
N THR A 167 9.38 15.97 4.59
CA THR A 167 10.09 16.63 5.69
C THR A 167 9.70 18.10 5.77
N SER A 168 9.80 18.82 4.66
CA SER A 168 9.48 20.24 4.58
C SER A 168 8.03 20.53 4.98
N ARG A 169 7.09 19.67 4.59
CA ARG A 169 5.67 19.80 4.96
C ARG A 169 5.44 19.55 6.43
N LEU A 170 6.02 18.49 6.99
CA LEU A 170 5.83 18.09 8.40
C LEU A 170 6.39 19.13 9.38
N LYS A 171 7.44 19.88 9.01
CA LYS A 171 7.98 20.99 9.80
C LYS A 171 6.98 22.12 10.08
N ARG A 172 5.85 22.17 9.37
CA ARG A 172 4.75 23.11 9.68
C ARG A 172 3.98 22.74 10.96
N TRP A 173 4.09 21.49 11.40
CA TRP A 173 3.34 20.96 12.56
C TRP A 173 4.25 20.42 13.67
N TYR A 174 5.46 19.97 13.33
CA TYR A 174 6.40 19.36 14.27
C TYR A 174 7.74 20.12 14.28
N PRO A 175 8.41 20.23 15.44
CA PRO A 175 9.74 20.81 15.52
C PRO A 175 10.76 19.93 14.80
N GLU A 176 11.88 20.52 14.40
CA GLU A 176 12.97 19.81 13.72
C GLU A 176 13.54 18.65 14.55
N SER A 177 13.51 18.80 15.87
CA SER A 177 13.94 17.80 16.86
C SER A 177 12.89 16.71 17.14
N HIS A 178 11.74 16.74 16.48
CA HIS A 178 10.74 15.67 16.66
C HIS A 178 11.30 14.34 16.16
N GLN A 179 11.19 13.30 16.98
CA GLN A 179 11.59 11.96 16.61
C GLN A 179 10.53 11.34 15.69
N VAL A 180 10.97 10.84 14.54
CA VAL A 180 10.13 10.13 13.57
C VAL A 180 10.79 8.80 13.23
N THR A 181 9.98 7.80 12.87
CA THR A 181 10.48 6.46 12.55
C THR A 181 10.11 6.11 11.12
N ILE A 182 11.11 5.82 10.29
CA ILE A 182 10.90 5.25 8.95
C ILE A 182 10.71 3.74 9.14
N ILE A 183 9.65 3.16 8.58
CA ILE A 183 9.37 1.72 8.64
C ILE A 183 9.21 1.19 7.22
N TRP A 184 9.93 0.13 6.89
CA TRP A 184 9.84 -0.53 5.59
C TRP A 184 9.95 -2.05 5.75
N THR A 185 9.63 -2.79 4.71
CA THR A 185 9.86 -4.24 4.68
C THR A 185 10.86 -4.54 3.57
N ASP A 186 11.91 -5.28 3.91
CA ASP A 186 12.92 -5.71 2.95
C ASP A 186 12.28 -6.49 1.80
N GLY A 187 12.89 -6.46 0.62
CA GLY A 187 12.53 -7.38 -0.46
C GLY A 187 13.00 -8.81 -0.21
N MET A 188 12.99 -9.60 -1.29
CA MET A 188 13.64 -10.92 -1.30
C MET A 188 15.08 -10.86 -0.77
N PRO A 189 15.54 -11.89 -0.02
CA PRO A 189 14.79 -13.09 0.40
C PRO A 189 14.07 -12.94 1.75
N ASN A 190 14.33 -11.87 2.51
CA ASN A 190 14.06 -11.86 3.95
C ASN A 190 12.67 -11.35 4.33
N TYR A 191 12.09 -10.41 3.57
CA TYR A 191 10.79 -9.79 3.91
C TYR A 191 10.67 -9.34 5.37
N LYS A 192 11.78 -8.88 5.93
CA LYS A 192 11.84 -8.46 7.32
C LYS A 192 11.40 -7.01 7.41
N THR A 193 10.45 -6.72 8.29
CA THR A 193 10.12 -5.34 8.63
C THR A 193 11.26 -4.73 9.44
N ARG A 194 11.68 -3.54 9.03
CA ARG A 194 12.75 -2.76 9.65
C ARG A 194 12.23 -1.38 9.98
N ASP A 195 12.89 -0.76 10.94
CA ASP A 195 12.63 0.59 11.36
C ASP A 195 13.93 1.37 11.58
N LEU A 196 13.86 2.69 11.42
CA LEU A 196 14.95 3.63 11.67
C LEU A 196 14.38 4.92 12.25
N SER A 197 14.70 5.19 13.51
CA SER A 197 14.33 6.45 14.17
C SER A 197 15.36 7.54 13.92
N VAL A 198 14.88 8.73 13.54
CA VAL A 198 15.67 9.91 13.22
C VAL A 198 14.96 11.17 13.68
N TYR A 199 15.70 12.27 13.78
CA TYR A 199 15.07 13.58 13.88
C TYR A 199 14.39 13.95 12.56
N LEU A 200 13.30 14.71 12.63
CA LEU A 200 12.60 15.19 11.45
C LEU A 200 13.55 15.98 10.52
N SER A 201 14.51 16.74 11.06
CA SER A 201 15.55 17.41 10.28
C SER A 201 16.41 16.48 9.43
N ASP A 202 16.57 15.23 9.85
CA ASP A 202 17.49 14.26 9.25
C ASP A 202 16.79 13.24 8.34
N LEU A 203 15.44 13.27 8.28
CA LEU A 203 14.61 12.32 7.54
C LEU A 203 15.04 12.17 6.08
N ASP A 204 15.21 13.27 5.36
CA ASP A 204 15.62 13.26 3.95
C ASP A 204 16.99 12.61 3.74
N ARG A 205 17.97 12.93 4.60
CA ARG A 205 19.33 12.36 4.54
C ARG A 205 19.35 10.87 4.90
N ALA A 206 18.50 10.48 5.84
CA ALA A 206 18.39 9.10 6.32
C ALA A 206 17.70 8.18 5.32
N TYR A 207 16.75 8.70 4.55
CA TYR A 207 16.03 7.92 3.54
C TYR A 207 16.99 7.38 2.46
N LYS A 208 16.85 6.09 2.14
CA LYS A 208 17.68 5.41 1.13
C LYS A 208 16.82 4.79 0.02
N PRO A 209 17.35 4.65 -1.21
CA PRO A 209 16.60 4.08 -2.33
C PRO A 209 16.02 2.68 -2.07
N GLU A 210 16.64 1.87 -1.21
CA GLU A 210 16.17 0.55 -0.83
C GLU A 210 14.94 0.57 0.11
N MET A 211 14.63 1.71 0.74
CA MET A 211 13.49 1.90 1.65
C MET A 211 12.18 2.19 0.90
N VAL A 212 11.99 1.54 -0.27
CA VAL A 212 10.79 1.68 -1.11
C VAL A 212 9.55 1.22 -0.36
N PHE A 213 8.40 1.85 -0.63
CA PHE A 213 7.11 1.59 0.05
C PHE A 213 7.14 1.79 1.58
N SER A 214 8.15 2.51 2.08
CA SER A 214 8.25 2.88 3.48
C SER A 214 7.09 3.77 3.92
N SER A 215 6.72 3.61 5.18
CA SER A 215 5.81 4.50 5.89
C SER A 215 6.58 5.25 6.97
N LEU A 216 6.09 6.43 7.34
CA LEU A 216 6.66 7.23 8.42
C LEU A 216 5.72 7.19 9.61
N TYR A 217 6.22 6.80 10.77
CA TYR A 217 5.51 6.95 12.04
C TYR A 217 5.95 8.23 12.73
N LEU A 218 4.96 9.00 13.21
CA LEU A 218 5.14 10.17 14.05
C LEU A 218 4.42 9.92 15.37
N PRO A 219 5.13 9.91 16.51
CA PRO A 219 4.49 9.89 17.82
C PRO A 219 3.73 11.21 18.08
N PRO A 220 2.75 11.20 19.00
CA PRO A 220 2.04 12.40 19.40
C PRO A 220 2.98 13.53 19.82
N TYR A 221 2.61 14.76 19.46
CA TYR A 221 3.28 15.99 19.83
C TYR A 221 2.25 17.03 20.31
N SER A 222 2.48 17.56 21.49
CA SER A 222 1.78 18.75 22.00
C SER A 222 2.81 19.87 22.12
N PRO A 223 2.66 20.96 21.35
CA PRO A 223 3.53 22.13 21.46
C PRO A 223 3.40 22.85 22.81
#